data_AF-A0A7W0IWZ8-F1
#
_entry.id   AF-A0A7W0IWZ8-F1
#
_cell.length_a   1.000
_cell.length_b   1.000
_cell.length_c   1.000
_cell.angle_alpha   90.00
_cell.angle_beta   90.00
_cell.angle_gamma   90.00
#
_symmetry.space_group_name_H-M   'P 1'
#
loop_
_entity.id
_entity.type
_entity.pdbx_description
1 polymer ?
#
loop_
_entity_poly.entity_id
_entity_poly.type
_entity_poly.pdbx_seq_one_letter_code
_entity_poly.pdbx_strand_id
1 'polypeptide(L)'
;MKQFLYLILFIFAGHAMADERGDLLKSWENLQKTSAALEYFKKSQDGTYKVKFKIIPYEGLLTVLAYDVEDIAYGSVDTKYRKMGYVEVELSKTDESFMNKYGRIYYKWAQSNTLYLNAETGAWDSSKAYSDSLMTEANKSMPGSFTLFFFEYWNYLLAIIILYFLISQIINSKRVKASMALQNKAVEESRAFMQLAVETSKKANEILENILSEIKKRP
;
A
#
# COMPACT_ATOMS: atom_id res chain seq x y z
N MET A 1 -13.30 61.99 -10.56
CA MET A 1 -13.09 60.71 -11.26
C MET A 1 -12.18 59.80 -10.44
N LYS A 2 -12.68 59.05 -9.45
CA LYS A 2 -11.94 57.93 -8.78
C LYS A 2 -12.73 57.20 -7.67
N GLN A 3 -14.07 57.10 -7.76
CA GLN A 3 -14.87 56.37 -6.75
C GLN A 3 -16.01 55.53 -7.34
N PHE A 4 -15.85 55.05 -8.57
CA PHE A 4 -16.86 54.21 -9.25
C PHE A 4 -16.30 52.85 -9.71
N LEU A 5 -15.33 52.31 -8.95
CA LEU A 5 -14.65 51.06 -9.33
C LEU A 5 -14.48 50.07 -8.18
N TYR A 6 -15.47 49.99 -7.28
CA TYR A 6 -15.50 48.97 -6.21
C TYR A 6 -16.88 48.32 -6.04
N LEU A 7 -17.68 48.25 -7.12
CA LEU A 7 -18.99 47.59 -7.11
C LEU A 7 -19.15 46.53 -8.21
N ILE A 8 -18.05 45.92 -8.67
CA ILE A 8 -18.07 44.78 -9.62
C ILE A 8 -17.11 43.69 -9.12
N LEU A 9 -17.23 43.30 -7.85
CA LEU A 9 -16.45 42.19 -7.30
C LEU A 9 -17.24 41.33 -6.30
N PHE A 10 -18.57 41.33 -6.40
CA PHE A 10 -19.45 40.55 -5.54
C PHE A 10 -20.60 39.83 -6.29
N ILE A 11 -20.48 39.64 -7.62
CA ILE A 11 -21.52 38.94 -8.43
C ILE A 11 -20.98 37.65 -9.09
N PHE A 12 -19.70 37.28 -8.88
CA PHE A 12 -19.11 36.09 -9.53
C PHE A 12 -19.02 34.82 -8.66
N ALA A 13 -19.50 34.83 -7.42
CA ALA A 13 -19.49 33.63 -6.57
C ALA A 13 -20.75 32.73 -6.76
N GLY A 14 -21.79 33.22 -7.43
CA GLY A 14 -23.05 32.48 -7.63
C GLY A 14 -23.17 31.72 -8.96
N HIS A 15 -22.29 31.97 -9.93
CA HIS A 15 -22.41 31.40 -11.28
C HIS A 15 -21.77 30.01 -11.43
N ALA A 16 -20.80 29.64 -10.58
CA ALA A 16 -20.13 28.34 -10.70
C ALA A 16 -20.98 27.16 -10.20
N MET A 17 -21.82 27.35 -9.17
CA MET A 17 -22.66 26.26 -8.63
C MET A 17 -23.90 25.97 -9.49
N ALA A 18 -24.47 26.98 -10.14
CA ALA A 18 -25.63 26.80 -11.01
C ALA A 18 -25.28 26.02 -12.29
N ASP A 19 -24.05 26.17 -12.79
CA ASP A 19 -23.55 25.47 -13.97
C ASP A 19 -23.33 23.98 -13.70
N GLU A 20 -22.70 23.65 -12.56
CA GLU A 20 -22.40 22.26 -12.19
C GLU A 20 -23.65 21.39 -12.01
N ARG A 21 -24.70 21.93 -11.39
CA ARG A 21 -25.99 21.20 -11.23
C ARG A 21 -26.69 20.97 -12.56
N GLY A 22 -26.67 21.97 -13.44
CA GLY A 22 -27.24 21.84 -14.78
C GLY A 22 -26.48 20.81 -15.63
N ASP A 23 -25.15 20.81 -15.52
CA ASP A 23 -24.29 19.87 -16.22
C ASP A 23 -24.37 18.46 -15.66
N LEU A 24 -24.56 18.30 -14.35
CA LEU A 24 -24.88 17.01 -13.73
C LEU A 24 -26.13 16.41 -14.37
N LEU A 25 -27.23 17.17 -14.44
CA LEU A 25 -28.49 16.68 -14.97
C LEU A 25 -28.36 16.28 -16.45
N LYS A 26 -27.72 17.12 -17.29
CA LYS A 26 -27.46 16.78 -18.70
C LYS A 26 -26.62 15.51 -18.85
N SER A 27 -25.61 15.35 -18.00
CA SER A 27 -24.72 14.19 -18.02
C SER A 27 -25.45 12.92 -17.60
N TRP A 28 -26.27 13.02 -16.55
CA TRP A 28 -27.16 11.95 -16.13
C TRP A 28 -28.16 11.56 -17.24
N GLU A 29 -28.80 12.53 -17.91
CA GLU A 29 -29.70 12.26 -19.04
C GLU A 29 -28.99 11.49 -20.16
N ASN A 30 -27.75 11.86 -20.48
CA ASN A 30 -26.95 11.18 -21.50
C ASN A 30 -26.57 9.75 -21.07
N LEU A 31 -26.20 9.57 -19.81
CA LEU A 31 -25.95 8.24 -19.24
C LEU A 31 -27.19 7.35 -19.36
N GLN A 32 -28.38 7.85 -18.98
CA GLN A 32 -29.63 7.08 -19.03
C GLN A 32 -30.03 6.69 -20.46
N LYS A 33 -29.81 7.56 -21.47
CA LYS A 33 -30.04 7.21 -22.88
C LYS A 33 -29.22 6.02 -23.36
N THR A 34 -28.03 5.83 -22.80
CA THR A 34 -27.12 4.72 -23.14
C THR A 34 -27.20 3.55 -22.15
N SER A 35 -28.10 3.62 -21.16
CA SER A 35 -28.19 2.62 -20.10
C SER A 35 -28.62 1.26 -20.64
N ALA A 36 -27.88 0.21 -20.30
CA ALA A 36 -28.23 -1.15 -20.68
C ALA A 36 -29.55 -1.62 -20.03
N ALA A 37 -29.97 -1.03 -18.91
CA ALA A 37 -31.19 -1.41 -18.18
C ALA A 37 -32.48 -0.92 -18.86
N LEU A 38 -32.38 0.16 -19.64
CA LEU A 38 -33.52 0.80 -20.29
C LEU A 38 -33.61 0.34 -21.75
N GLU A 39 -34.82 -0.01 -22.16
CA GLU A 39 -35.17 -0.18 -23.58
C GLU A 39 -35.36 1.18 -24.22
N TYR A 40 -35.91 2.13 -23.45
CA TYR A 40 -36.25 3.45 -23.92
C TYR A 40 -36.12 4.49 -22.80
N PHE A 41 -35.61 5.67 -23.15
CA PHE A 41 -35.54 6.85 -22.30
C PHE A 41 -35.72 8.11 -23.16
N LYS A 42 -36.83 8.85 -22.98
CA LYS A 42 -37.09 10.10 -23.70
C LYS A 42 -37.63 11.17 -22.78
N LYS A 43 -37.03 12.37 -22.85
CA LYS A 43 -37.53 13.56 -22.14
C LYS A 43 -38.95 13.90 -22.62
N SER A 44 -39.88 14.00 -21.68
CA SER A 44 -41.26 14.38 -21.94
C SER A 44 -41.48 15.85 -21.61
N GLN A 45 -41.04 16.27 -20.42
CA GLN A 45 -41.06 17.64 -19.91
C GLN A 45 -39.82 17.85 -19.03
N ASP A 46 -39.60 19.06 -18.54
CA ASP A 46 -38.50 19.31 -17.60
C ASP A 46 -38.68 18.47 -16.34
N GLY A 47 -37.62 17.74 -15.97
CA GLY A 47 -37.63 16.79 -14.86
C GLY A 47 -38.51 15.55 -15.07
N THR A 48 -39.14 15.34 -16.23
CA THR A 48 -40.02 14.18 -16.45
C THR A 48 -39.70 13.45 -17.76
N TYR A 49 -39.55 12.13 -17.68
CA TYR A 49 -39.08 11.27 -18.76
C TYR A 49 -40.03 10.10 -18.96
N LYS A 50 -40.25 9.71 -20.22
CA LYS A 50 -40.90 8.44 -20.56
C LYS A 50 -39.83 7.36 -20.60
N VAL A 51 -40.02 6.30 -19.82
CA VAL A 51 -39.06 5.21 -19.69
C VAL A 51 -39.71 3.84 -19.85
N LYS A 52 -38.97 2.91 -20.43
CA LYS A 52 -39.30 1.50 -20.48
C LYS A 52 -38.08 0.67 -20.10
N PHE A 53 -38.24 -0.21 -19.13
CA PHE A 53 -37.16 -1.10 -18.70
C PHE A 53 -37.15 -2.38 -19.54
N LYS A 54 -35.96 -2.96 -19.75
CA LYS A 54 -35.85 -4.25 -20.48
C LYS A 54 -36.28 -5.44 -19.63
N ILE A 55 -35.98 -5.42 -18.34
CA ILE A 55 -36.15 -6.58 -17.43
C ILE A 55 -37.30 -6.34 -16.45
N ILE A 56 -37.39 -5.13 -15.92
CA ILE A 56 -38.47 -4.75 -15.01
C ILE A 56 -39.71 -4.50 -15.85
N PRO A 57 -40.88 -5.09 -15.53
CA PRO A 57 -42.11 -4.90 -16.32
C PRO A 57 -42.73 -3.53 -16.02
N TYR A 58 -42.03 -2.47 -16.41
CA TYR A 58 -42.44 -1.09 -16.21
C TYR A 58 -42.26 -0.28 -17.50
N GLU A 59 -43.35 0.38 -17.90
CA GLU A 59 -43.40 1.38 -18.95
C GLU A 59 -44.24 2.54 -18.43
N GLY A 60 -43.65 3.73 -18.33
CA GLY A 60 -44.32 4.84 -17.67
C GLY A 60 -43.47 6.09 -17.58
N LEU A 61 -43.80 6.94 -16.61
CA LEU A 61 -43.10 8.19 -16.34
C LEU A 61 -42.05 7.99 -15.25
N LEU A 62 -40.90 8.62 -15.44
CA LEU A 62 -39.86 8.81 -14.45
C LEU A 62 -39.78 10.30 -14.15
N THR A 63 -39.93 10.67 -12.89
CA THR A 63 -39.88 12.06 -12.44
C THR A 63 -38.62 12.27 -11.61
N VAL A 64 -37.86 13.33 -11.90
CA VAL A 64 -36.75 13.79 -11.07
C VAL A 64 -37.34 14.56 -9.90
N LEU A 65 -37.09 14.08 -8.70
CA LEU A 65 -37.57 14.69 -7.45
C LEU A 65 -36.60 15.77 -6.97
N ALA A 66 -35.31 15.43 -6.94
CA ALA A 66 -34.25 16.29 -6.47
C ALA A 66 -32.93 15.93 -7.17
N TYR A 67 -32.01 16.88 -7.23
CA TYR A 67 -30.63 16.62 -7.62
C TYR A 67 -29.73 17.68 -6.99
N ASP A 68 -28.57 17.26 -6.52
CA ASP A 68 -27.58 18.18 -5.97
C ASP A 68 -26.16 17.66 -6.19
N VAL A 69 -25.20 18.53 -5.90
CA VAL A 69 -23.76 18.27 -5.97
C VAL A 69 -23.16 18.50 -4.60
N GLU A 70 -22.39 17.52 -4.13
CA GLU A 70 -21.72 17.52 -2.83
C GLU A 70 -20.22 17.28 -3.02
N ASP A 71 -19.42 17.84 -2.12
CA ASP A 71 -17.99 17.52 -2.06
C ASP A 71 -17.79 16.10 -1.52
N ILE A 72 -16.82 15.37 -2.08
CA ILE A 72 -16.51 14.02 -1.62
C ILE A 72 -15.76 14.12 -0.28
N ALA A 73 -16.46 13.87 0.83
CA ALA A 73 -15.94 14.04 2.19
C ALA A 73 -14.90 12.98 2.62
N TYR A 74 -14.65 11.95 1.81
CA TYR A 74 -13.68 10.89 2.15
C TYR A 74 -12.25 11.36 1.86
N GLY A 75 -11.70 12.13 2.79
CA GLY A 75 -10.30 12.52 2.81
C GLY A 75 -9.39 11.30 2.95
N SER A 76 -8.61 11.01 1.88
CA SER A 76 -7.30 10.34 1.87
C SER A 76 -7.05 9.47 0.64
N VAL A 77 -8.00 9.32 -0.29
CA VAL A 77 -7.72 8.62 -1.55
C VAL A 77 -7.39 9.68 -2.59
N ASP A 78 -6.16 9.66 -3.11
CA ASP A 78 -5.70 10.47 -4.26
C ASP A 78 -6.50 10.06 -5.51
N THR A 79 -7.76 10.49 -5.58
CA THR A 79 -8.60 10.28 -6.76
C THR A 79 -8.68 11.57 -7.54
N LYS A 80 -8.78 11.43 -8.86
CA LYS A 80 -9.09 12.54 -9.77
C LYS A 80 -10.49 13.13 -9.58
N TYR A 81 -11.30 12.61 -8.67
CA TYR A 81 -12.69 13.03 -8.45
C TYR A 81 -12.79 13.97 -7.25
N ARG A 82 -13.51 15.08 -7.43
CA ARG A 82 -13.66 16.11 -6.38
C ARG A 82 -15.07 16.22 -5.82
N LYS A 83 -16.07 15.97 -6.67
CA LYS A 83 -17.48 16.14 -6.32
C LYS A 83 -18.28 14.91 -6.71
N MET A 84 -19.34 14.66 -5.95
CA MET A 84 -20.34 13.65 -6.21
C MET A 84 -21.66 14.37 -6.47
N GLY A 85 -22.39 13.93 -7.49
CA GLY A 85 -23.72 14.41 -7.80
C GLY A 85 -24.71 13.27 -7.74
N TYR A 86 -25.92 13.53 -7.26
CA TYR A 86 -27.00 12.54 -7.23
C TYR A 86 -28.25 13.10 -7.87
N VAL A 87 -29.02 12.21 -8.50
CA VAL A 87 -30.33 12.52 -9.08
C VAL A 87 -31.36 11.57 -8.45
N GLU A 88 -32.21 12.10 -7.59
CA GLU A 88 -33.31 11.35 -7.01
C GLU A 88 -34.49 11.30 -7.98
N VAL A 89 -35.03 10.10 -8.17
CA VAL A 89 -36.07 9.86 -9.16
C VAL A 89 -37.16 8.94 -8.64
N GLU A 90 -38.37 9.14 -9.15
CA GLU A 90 -39.55 8.34 -8.83
C GLU A 90 -40.14 7.75 -10.11
N LEU A 91 -40.53 6.47 -10.04
CA LEU A 91 -41.36 5.83 -11.07
C LEU A 91 -42.83 6.07 -10.73
N SER A 92 -43.57 6.74 -11.60
CA SER A 92 -44.99 6.99 -11.37
C SER A 92 -45.81 5.69 -11.36
N LYS A 93 -46.80 5.61 -10.47
CA LYS A 93 -47.76 4.50 -10.40
C LYS A 93 -47.15 3.12 -10.09
N THR A 94 -45.97 3.08 -9.46
CA THR A 94 -45.47 1.84 -8.84
C THR A 94 -46.05 1.70 -7.44
N ASP A 95 -46.51 0.50 -7.10
CA ASP A 95 -46.96 0.17 -5.75
C ASP A 95 -45.84 -0.51 -4.93
N GLU A 96 -46.10 -0.77 -3.65
CA GLU A 96 -45.16 -1.44 -2.76
C GLU A 96 -44.86 -2.88 -3.22
N SER A 97 -45.85 -3.56 -3.81
CA SER A 97 -45.71 -4.91 -4.36
C SER A 97 -44.66 -4.97 -5.47
N PHE A 98 -44.65 -3.97 -6.35
CA PHE A 98 -43.65 -3.82 -7.40
C PHE A 98 -42.24 -3.69 -6.82
N MET A 99 -42.06 -2.84 -5.81
CA MET A 99 -40.76 -2.65 -5.16
C MET A 99 -40.30 -3.90 -4.40
N ASN A 100 -41.22 -4.67 -3.80
CA ASN A 100 -40.88 -5.94 -3.17
C ASN A 100 -40.41 -6.99 -4.18
N LYS A 101 -41.00 -7.04 -5.38
CA LYS A 101 -40.67 -8.03 -6.40
C LYS A 101 -39.45 -7.67 -7.25
N TYR A 102 -39.28 -6.38 -7.58
CA TYR A 102 -38.25 -5.90 -8.50
C TYR A 102 -37.23 -4.97 -7.86
N GLY A 103 -37.33 -4.71 -6.56
CA GLY A 103 -36.51 -3.73 -5.84
C GLY A 103 -35.02 -3.93 -5.98
N ARG A 104 -34.52 -5.17 -6.00
CA ARG A 104 -33.09 -5.44 -6.22
C ARG A 104 -32.60 -4.97 -7.60
N ILE A 105 -33.39 -5.24 -8.64
CA ILE A 105 -33.02 -4.87 -10.03
C ILE A 105 -33.16 -3.36 -10.20
N TYR A 106 -34.23 -2.77 -9.66
CA TYR A 106 -34.43 -1.33 -9.62
C TYR A 106 -33.27 -0.63 -8.90
N TYR A 107 -32.89 -1.10 -7.70
CA TYR A 107 -31.79 -0.55 -6.92
C TYR A 107 -30.46 -0.59 -7.68
N LYS A 108 -30.17 -1.70 -8.39
CA LYS A 108 -28.98 -1.81 -9.23
C LYS A 108 -28.95 -0.77 -10.35
N TRP A 109 -30.10 -0.47 -10.96
CA TRP A 109 -30.21 0.63 -11.91
C TRP A 109 -30.10 2.00 -11.23
N ALA A 110 -30.73 2.19 -10.06
CA ALA A 110 -30.72 3.44 -9.32
C ALA A 110 -29.30 3.89 -8.92
N GLN A 111 -28.35 2.95 -8.73
CA GLN A 111 -26.92 3.26 -8.54
C GLN A 111 -26.28 4.04 -9.71
N SER A 112 -26.90 4.03 -10.90
CA SER A 112 -26.48 4.85 -12.05
C SER A 112 -26.94 6.31 -11.96
N ASN A 113 -27.74 6.67 -10.95
CA ASN A 113 -28.18 8.04 -10.74
C ASN A 113 -27.18 8.89 -9.94
N THR A 114 -26.10 8.28 -9.48
CA THR A 114 -24.96 8.98 -8.87
C THR A 114 -23.83 9.10 -9.90
N LEU A 115 -23.31 10.31 -10.05
CA LEU A 115 -22.20 10.64 -10.94
C LEU A 115 -21.09 11.33 -10.14
N TYR A 116 -19.87 11.30 -10.69
CA TYR A 116 -18.68 11.82 -10.04
C TYR A 116 -17.96 12.78 -10.97
N LEU A 117 -17.71 14.01 -10.52
CA LEU A 117 -17.05 15.02 -11.33
C LEU A 117 -15.55 14.75 -11.35
N ASN A 118 -15.04 14.39 -12.52
CA ASN A 118 -13.63 14.22 -12.79
C ASN A 118 -12.98 15.61 -12.91
N ALA A 119 -12.07 15.94 -11.99
CA ALA A 119 -11.43 17.25 -11.92
C ALA A 119 -10.41 17.49 -13.03
N GLU A 120 -9.91 16.44 -13.69
CA GLU A 120 -8.94 16.55 -14.78
C GLU A 120 -9.64 16.86 -16.10
N THR A 121 -10.78 16.20 -16.36
CA THR A 121 -11.51 16.33 -17.63
C THR A 121 -12.69 17.30 -17.55
N GLY A 122 -13.15 17.63 -16.35
CA GLY A 122 -14.39 18.37 -16.12
C GLY A 122 -15.66 17.57 -16.45
N ALA A 123 -15.55 16.26 -16.71
CA ALA A 123 -16.68 15.43 -17.09
C ALA A 123 -17.30 14.72 -15.88
N TRP A 124 -18.61 14.48 -15.94
CA TRP A 124 -19.32 13.65 -14.98
C TRP A 124 -19.23 12.18 -15.38
N ASP A 125 -18.50 11.39 -14.60
CA ASP A 125 -18.33 9.97 -14.80
C ASP A 125 -19.34 9.15 -13.98
N SER A 126 -19.62 7.93 -14.44
CA SER A 126 -20.50 6.99 -13.71
C SER A 126 -19.87 6.45 -12.43
N SER A 127 -20.70 5.98 -11.49
CA SER A 127 -20.27 5.21 -10.30
C SER A 127 -19.32 4.06 -10.62
N LYS A 128 -19.48 3.41 -11.77
CA LYS A 128 -18.59 2.32 -12.20
C LYS A 128 -17.18 2.85 -12.52
N ALA A 129 -17.08 3.93 -13.30
CA ALA A 129 -15.80 4.53 -13.63
C ALA A 129 -15.08 5.06 -12.38
N TYR A 130 -15.83 5.65 -11.45
CA TYR A 130 -15.32 6.05 -10.13
C TYR A 130 -14.76 4.84 -9.36
N SER A 131 -15.54 3.76 -9.22
CA SER A 131 -15.09 2.53 -8.54
C SER A 131 -13.88 1.89 -9.20
N ASP A 132 -13.86 1.83 -10.54
CA ASP A 132 -12.73 1.27 -11.29
C ASP A 132 -11.45 2.12 -11.08
N SER A 133 -11.60 3.44 -10.98
CA SER A 133 -10.50 4.35 -10.62
C SER A 133 -10.00 4.13 -9.20
N LEU A 134 -10.91 3.96 -8.23
CA LEU A 134 -10.55 3.65 -6.84
C LEU A 134 -9.79 2.32 -6.74
N MET A 135 -10.25 1.28 -7.44
CA MET A 135 -9.57 -0.02 -7.46
C MET A 135 -8.19 0.09 -8.10
N THR A 136 -8.07 0.88 -9.17
CA THR A 136 -6.79 1.10 -9.84
C THR A 136 -5.79 1.80 -8.91
N GLU A 137 -6.23 2.83 -8.20
CA GLU A 137 -5.37 3.55 -7.26
C GLU A 137 -5.03 2.71 -6.02
N ALA A 138 -6.01 1.98 -5.48
CA ALA A 138 -5.79 1.02 -4.41
C ALA A 138 -4.74 -0.03 -4.81
N ASN A 139 -4.81 -0.57 -6.04
CA ASN A 139 -3.84 -1.53 -6.54
C ASN A 139 -2.43 -0.92 -6.73
N LYS A 140 -2.30 0.35 -7.09
CA LYS A 140 -1.00 1.04 -7.12
C LYS A 140 -0.40 1.21 -5.73
N SER A 141 -1.25 1.51 -4.75
CA SER A 141 -0.85 1.75 -3.36
C SER A 141 -0.62 0.46 -2.56
N MET A 142 -1.11 -0.69 -3.03
CA MET A 142 -0.81 -1.97 -2.39
C MET A 142 0.68 -2.28 -2.52
N PRO A 143 1.37 -2.56 -1.40
CA PRO A 143 2.74 -3.04 -1.46
C PRO A 143 2.75 -4.31 -2.32
N GLY A 144 3.61 -4.37 -3.33
CA GLY A 144 3.73 -5.56 -4.17
C GLY A 144 3.94 -6.81 -3.32
N SER A 145 3.57 -7.99 -3.83
CA SER A 145 3.64 -9.25 -3.06
C SER A 145 5.01 -9.50 -2.41
N PHE A 146 6.09 -8.97 -3.01
CA PHE A 146 7.43 -9.02 -2.44
C PHE A 146 7.60 -8.17 -1.17
N THR A 147 6.99 -6.99 -1.10
CA THR A 147 7.04 -6.11 0.07
C THR A 147 6.26 -6.70 1.24
N LEU A 148 5.07 -7.26 0.97
CA LEU A 148 4.29 -7.97 1.99
C LEU A 148 5.04 -9.20 2.51
N PHE A 149 5.62 -10.00 1.61
CA PHE A 149 6.47 -11.14 1.97
C PHE A 149 7.66 -10.71 2.83
N PHE A 150 8.34 -9.62 2.46
CA PHE A 150 9.47 -9.11 3.22
C PHE A 150 9.07 -8.73 4.64
N PHE A 151 7.98 -7.98 4.84
CA PHE A 151 7.51 -7.59 6.17
C PHE A 151 7.06 -8.79 7.02
N GLU A 152 6.35 -9.74 6.40
CA GLU A 152 5.86 -10.93 7.11
C GLU A 152 7.02 -11.84 7.55
N TYR A 153 8.03 -12.00 6.70
CA TYR A 153 9.14 -12.93 6.96
C TYR A 153 10.40 -12.29 7.56
N TRP A 154 10.44 -10.97 7.71
CA TRP A 154 11.61 -10.24 8.23
C TRP A 154 12.06 -10.74 9.61
N ASN A 155 11.10 -11.03 10.49
CA ASN A 155 11.37 -11.52 11.84
C ASN A 155 12.05 -12.90 11.82
N TYR A 156 11.68 -13.79 10.89
CA TYR A 156 12.31 -15.09 10.75
C TYR A 156 13.74 -14.96 10.20
N LEU A 157 13.96 -14.06 9.25
CA LEU A 157 15.30 -13.76 8.75
C LEU A 157 16.23 -13.28 9.87
N LEU A 158 15.75 -12.34 10.70
CA LEU A 158 16.49 -11.86 11.88
C LEU A 158 16.78 -12.99 12.87
N ALA A 159 15.80 -13.85 13.15
CA ALA A 159 16.00 -15.00 14.03
C ALA A 159 17.09 -15.95 13.48
N ILE A 160 17.10 -16.22 12.18
CA ILE A 160 18.13 -17.06 11.53
C ILE A 160 19.52 -16.41 11.64
N ILE A 161 19.64 -15.10 11.43
CA ILE A 161 20.91 -14.37 11.58
C ILE A 161 21.43 -14.48 13.03
N ILE A 162 20.57 -14.25 14.01
CA ILE A 162 20.93 -14.38 15.43
C ILE A 162 21.37 -15.81 15.75
N LEU A 163 20.62 -16.82 15.28
CA LEU A 163 20.96 -18.22 15.50
C LEU A 163 22.32 -18.57 14.90
N TYR A 164 22.60 -18.08 13.68
CA TYR A 164 23.87 -18.27 13.01
C TYR A 164 25.04 -17.70 13.84
N PHE A 165 24.90 -16.47 14.34
CA PHE A 165 25.94 -15.86 15.19
C PHE A 165 26.15 -16.63 16.49
N LEU A 166 25.07 -17.07 17.16
CA LEU A 166 25.17 -17.86 18.39
C LEU A 166 25.88 -19.19 18.15
N ILE A 167 25.49 -19.93 17.10
CA ILE A 167 26.12 -21.21 16.75
C ILE A 167 27.58 -21.00 16.36
N SER A 168 27.87 -19.97 15.55
CA SER A 168 29.22 -19.62 15.13
C SER A 168 30.11 -19.28 16.33
N GLN A 169 29.63 -18.49 17.29
CA GLN A 169 30.38 -18.19 18.51
C GLN A 169 30.67 -19.45 19.35
N ILE A 170 29.70 -20.36 19.49
CA ILE A 170 29.91 -21.61 20.23
C ILE A 170 30.98 -22.47 19.55
N ILE A 171 30.90 -22.64 18.23
CA ILE A 171 31.87 -23.44 17.46
C ILE A 171 33.26 -22.79 17.52
N ASN A 172 33.34 -21.47 17.33
CA ASN A 172 34.61 -20.77 17.31
C ASN A 172 35.26 -20.76 18.71
N SER A 173 34.49 -20.58 19.78
CA SER A 173 34.98 -20.66 21.16
C SER A 173 35.58 -22.04 21.47
N LYS A 174 34.96 -23.13 21.02
CA LYS A 174 35.53 -24.48 21.16
C LYS A 174 36.84 -24.64 20.38
N ARG A 175 36.92 -24.13 19.16
CA ARG A 175 38.14 -24.17 18.34
C ARG A 175 39.28 -23.38 18.97
N VAL A 176 38.99 -22.19 19.48
CA VAL A 176 39.98 -21.35 20.18
C VAL A 176 40.48 -22.05 21.45
N LYS A 177 39.59 -22.63 22.27
CA LYS A 177 39.99 -23.38 23.46
C LYS A 177 40.89 -24.59 23.12
N ALA A 178 40.55 -25.34 22.08
CA ALA A 178 41.38 -26.46 21.63
C ALA A 178 42.76 -26.00 21.12
N SER A 179 42.81 -24.90 20.38
CA SER A 179 44.08 -24.30 19.92
C SER A 179 44.93 -23.81 21.09
N MET A 180 44.34 -23.14 22.08
CA MET A 180 45.05 -22.70 23.28
C MET A 180 45.58 -23.87 24.11
N ALA A 181 44.83 -24.96 24.24
CA ALA A 181 45.30 -26.16 24.93
C ALA A 181 46.53 -26.78 24.24
N LEU A 182 46.52 -26.85 22.90
CA LEU A 182 47.67 -27.31 22.12
C LEU A 182 48.88 -26.38 22.25
N GLN A 183 48.67 -25.06 22.20
CA GLN A 183 49.73 -24.07 22.40
C GLN A 183 50.34 -24.17 23.80
N ASN A 184 49.51 -24.27 24.84
CA ASN A 184 49.98 -24.41 26.22
C ASN A 184 50.83 -25.67 26.40
N LYS A 185 50.39 -26.80 25.82
CA LYS A 185 51.18 -28.04 25.85
C LYS A 185 52.52 -27.88 25.13
N ALA A 186 52.55 -27.26 23.95
CA ALA A 186 53.78 -27.01 23.22
C ALA A 186 54.74 -26.08 24.00
N VAL A 187 54.21 -25.09 24.72
CA VAL A 187 55.00 -24.21 25.60
C VAL A 187 55.56 -24.97 26.80
N GLU A 188 54.78 -25.86 27.42
CA GLU A 188 55.25 -26.71 28.51
C GLU A 188 56.36 -27.67 28.05
N GLU A 189 56.18 -28.34 26.92
CA GLU A 189 57.21 -29.19 26.32
C GLU A 189 58.48 -28.38 25.98
N SER A 190 58.32 -27.20 25.39
CA SER A 190 59.44 -26.29 25.10
C SER A 190 60.19 -25.87 26.36
N ARG A 191 59.50 -25.58 27.46
CA ARG A 191 60.12 -25.26 28.76
C ARG A 191 60.91 -26.45 29.31
N ALA A 192 60.36 -27.66 29.24
CA ALA A 192 61.05 -28.88 29.69
C ALA A 192 62.32 -29.15 28.86
N PHE A 193 62.24 -29.02 27.52
CA PHE A 193 63.40 -29.13 26.65
C PHE A 193 64.46 -28.07 26.96
N MET A 194 64.06 -26.83 27.24
CA MET A 194 64.99 -25.76 27.59
C MET A 194 65.71 -26.05 28.92
N GLN A 195 65.01 -26.58 29.93
CA GLN A 195 65.64 -27.00 31.18
C GLN A 195 66.65 -28.13 30.96
N LEU A 196 66.30 -29.15 30.17
CA LEU A 196 67.21 -30.24 29.85
C LEU A 196 68.42 -29.77 29.05
N ALA A 197 68.24 -28.83 28.11
CA ALA A 197 69.33 -28.19 27.37
C ALA A 197 70.27 -27.41 28.30
N VAL A 198 69.73 -26.70 29.30
CA VAL A 198 70.53 -26.01 30.32
C VAL A 198 71.29 -27.00 31.20
N GLU A 199 70.66 -28.09 31.66
CA GLU A 199 71.33 -29.11 32.47
C GLU A 199 72.44 -29.84 31.70
N THR A 200 72.18 -30.21 30.45
CA THR A 200 73.19 -30.84 29.58
C THR A 200 74.33 -29.89 29.27
N SER A 201 74.05 -28.60 29.04
CA SER A 201 75.09 -27.57 28.89
C SER A 201 75.94 -27.42 30.15
N LYS A 202 75.33 -27.42 31.35
CA LYS A 202 76.08 -27.41 32.62
C LYS A 202 76.99 -28.63 32.75
N LYS A 203 76.47 -29.84 32.51
CA LYS A 203 77.27 -31.07 32.56
C LYS A 203 78.40 -31.07 31.53
N ALA A 204 78.15 -30.58 30.32
CA ALA A 204 79.18 -30.45 29.29
C ALA A 204 80.29 -29.49 29.73
N ASN A 205 79.93 -28.35 30.33
CA ASN A 205 80.90 -27.40 30.88
C ASN A 205 81.71 -28.02 32.03
N GLU A 206 81.08 -28.74 32.96
CA GLU A 206 81.78 -29.47 34.04
C GLU A 206 82.78 -30.49 33.48
N ILE A 207 82.41 -31.23 32.44
CA ILE A 207 83.33 -32.17 31.77
C ILE A 207 84.49 -31.43 31.11
N LEU A 208 84.23 -30.31 30.42
CA LEU A 208 85.28 -29.50 29.81
C LEU A 208 86.23 -28.91 30.85
N GLU A 209 85.72 -28.43 31.98
CA GLU A 209 86.53 -27.96 33.10
C GLU A 209 87.40 -29.08 33.67
N ASN A 210 86.83 -30.28 33.86
CA ASN A 210 87.58 -31.45 34.31
C ASN A 210 88.70 -31.82 33.32
N ILE A 211 88.42 -31.86 32.02
CA ILE A 211 89.42 -32.13 30.96
C ILE A 211 90.53 -31.06 30.98
N LEU A 212 90.17 -29.77 31.04
CA LEU A 212 91.13 -28.67 31.12
C LEU A 212 92.02 -28.78 32.36
N SER A 213 91.44 -29.15 33.51
CA SER A 213 92.19 -29.35 34.74
C SER A 213 93.17 -30.52 34.63
N GLU A 214 92.79 -31.60 33.93
CA GLU A 214 93.61 -32.79 33.78
C GLU A 214 94.74 -32.60 32.76
N ILE A 215 94.49 -31.84 31.70
CA ILE A 215 95.53 -31.41 30.74
C ILE A 215 96.56 -30.52 31.44
N LYS A 216 96.14 -29.57 32.29
CA LYS A 216 97.06 -28.71 33.05
C LYS A 216 97.97 -29.46 34.04
N LYS A 217 97.59 -30.67 34.46
CA LYS A 217 98.40 -31.51 35.36
C LYS A 217 99.45 -32.36 34.63
N ARG A 218 99.39 -32.46 33.30
CA ARG A 218 100.38 -33.19 32.51
C ARG A 218 101.44 -32.19 32.01
N PRO A 219 102.69 -32.23 32.50
CA PRO A 219 103.77 -31.38 32.02
C PRO A 219 104.18 -31.72 30.58
#